data_AF-A0A3B8LSF9-F1
#
_entry.id   AF-A0A3B8LSF9-F1
#
_cell.length_a   1.000
_cell.length_b   1.000
_cell.length_c   1.000
_cell.angle_alpha   90.00
_cell.angle_beta   90.00
_cell.angle_gamma   90.00
#
_symmetry.space_group_name_H-M   'P 1'
#
loop_
_entity.id
_entity.type
_entity.pdbx_description
1 polymer ?
#
loop_
_entity_poly.entity_id
_entity_poly.type
_entity_poly.pdbx_seq_one_letter_code
_entity_poly.pdbx_strand_id
1 'polypeptide(L)'
;MIEAAAGIETAPLETDEHLDPLPAPDTGTDTFRVMDASANRAREGLRVVEDIARFVLDDSHLTGLLKQLRHDLATALKPLDGGRFVAARDTTSDVGTTVTTEQEHQRGSLRDVLEANLGRVQESLRTLEELAKLKTTGPDTPSPASHFERARYDLYTLHKALATTLEAKRRLDGHHLYLLAGESSCQGGIGPAVRGAVAGGVGVVQLREKTLEDAALLDLARRVRRWTRDGGSLFVMNDRPDLAVLADADGVHVGQQELDVRSVRRIVGPNRLVGVSTHSIQQARQAVLDGADYLGVGPVFPSQTKSFDSYAGLEFVRAVAQEITLPWYAIGGISAENLAEVAEAGATRVAVGAAICAADDPEATARELCQELTRDPA
;
A
#
# COMPACT_ATOMS: atom_id res chain seq x y z
N MET A 1 -50.52 -4.97 -50.62
CA MET A 1 -49.55 -5.40 -49.58
C MET A 1 -48.41 -4.40 -49.64
N ILE A 2 -48.22 -3.46 -48.72
CA ILE A 2 -48.47 -3.45 -47.27
C ILE A 2 -49.08 -2.08 -46.93
N GLU A 3 -50.23 -2.06 -46.26
CA GLU A 3 -50.83 -0.83 -45.71
C GLU A 3 -49.94 -0.30 -44.58
N ALA A 4 -49.70 1.01 -44.59
CA ALA A 4 -49.00 1.69 -43.52
C ALA A 4 -49.83 1.61 -42.23
N ALA A 5 -49.28 0.94 -41.21
CA ALA A 5 -49.85 0.93 -39.88
C ALA A 5 -49.91 2.37 -39.35
N ALA A 6 -51.12 2.81 -39.01
CA ALA A 6 -51.35 4.07 -38.32
C ALA A 6 -50.58 4.07 -36.99
N GLY A 7 -49.74 5.08 -36.79
CA GLY A 7 -49.03 5.28 -35.54
C GLY A 7 -50.04 5.49 -34.41
N ILE A 8 -49.89 4.73 -33.32
CA ILE A 8 -50.58 5.02 -32.07
C ILE A 8 -49.93 6.28 -31.52
N GLU A 9 -50.68 7.37 -31.52
CA GLU A 9 -50.30 8.64 -30.92
C GLU A 9 -50.21 8.43 -29.40
N THR A 10 -48.99 8.35 -28.85
CA THR A 10 -48.77 8.22 -27.41
C THR A 10 -48.82 9.61 -26.77
N ALA A 11 -50.02 10.20 -26.75
CA ALA A 11 -50.27 11.30 -25.82
C ALA A 11 -50.28 10.73 -24.38
N PRO A 12 -49.67 11.41 -23.40
CA PRO A 12 -49.84 11.04 -21.99
C PRO A 12 -51.33 11.00 -21.66
N LEU A 13 -51.75 10.04 -20.83
CA LEU A 13 -53.13 10.02 -20.32
C LEU A 13 -53.42 11.35 -19.62
N GLU A 14 -54.43 12.08 -20.09
CA GLU A 14 -54.95 13.25 -19.36
C GLU A 14 -55.53 12.75 -18.03
N THR A 15 -54.96 13.22 -16.93
CA THR A 15 -55.49 12.99 -15.59
C THR A 15 -56.36 14.19 -15.20
N ASP A 16 -57.66 13.96 -15.03
CA ASP A 16 -58.68 14.98 -14.75
C ASP A 16 -58.55 15.67 -13.37
N GLU A 17 -57.66 15.20 -12.50
CA GLU A 17 -57.51 15.74 -11.16
C GLU A 17 -56.16 16.45 -10.99
N HIS A 18 -56.24 17.77 -10.77
CA HIS A 18 -55.16 18.53 -10.17
C HIS A 18 -55.00 18.02 -8.73
N LEU A 19 -54.11 17.05 -8.54
CA LEU A 19 -53.72 16.61 -7.21
C LEU A 19 -53.12 17.81 -6.47
N ASP A 20 -53.63 18.10 -5.28
CA ASP A 20 -52.95 19.01 -4.36
C ASP A 20 -51.47 18.60 -4.26
N PRO A 21 -50.52 19.55 -4.24
CA PRO A 21 -49.12 19.20 -4.08
C PRO A 21 -49.00 18.31 -2.84
N LEU A 22 -48.44 17.12 -3.04
CA LEU A 22 -48.19 16.18 -1.96
C LEU A 22 -47.51 16.95 -0.81
N PRO A 23 -47.86 16.67 0.46
CA PRO A 23 -47.15 17.27 1.57
C PRO A 23 -45.65 17.09 1.33
N ALA A 24 -44.87 18.15 1.63
CA ALA A 24 -43.43 18.14 1.47
C ALA A 24 -42.88 16.79 1.98
N PRO A 25 -42.01 16.12 1.22
CA PRO A 25 -41.55 14.78 1.55
C PRO A 25 -41.18 14.74 3.03
N ASP A 26 -41.66 13.71 3.74
CA ASP A 26 -41.31 13.59 5.14
C ASP A 26 -39.79 13.58 5.25
N THR A 27 -39.25 14.18 6.32
CA THR A 27 -37.80 14.24 6.56
C THR A 27 -37.16 12.85 6.57
N GLY A 28 -37.96 11.78 6.77
CA GLY A 28 -37.54 10.40 6.71
C GLY A 28 -37.19 9.91 5.30
N THR A 29 -38.00 10.24 4.30
CA THR A 29 -37.89 9.84 2.91
C THR A 29 -36.70 10.51 2.26
N ASP A 30 -36.55 11.82 2.47
CA ASP A 30 -35.37 12.56 2.01
C ASP A 30 -34.08 12.03 2.67
N THR A 31 -34.13 11.66 3.95
CA THR A 31 -32.99 11.01 4.62
C THR A 31 -32.64 9.68 3.93
N PHE A 32 -33.64 8.84 3.63
CA PHE A 32 -33.40 7.55 2.96
C PHE A 32 -32.88 7.71 1.53
N ARG A 33 -33.31 8.76 0.80
CA ARG A 33 -32.76 9.12 -0.52
C ARG A 33 -31.27 9.38 -0.47
N VAL A 34 -30.85 10.26 0.44
CA VAL A 34 -29.43 10.63 0.57
C VAL A 34 -28.59 9.45 1.06
N MET A 35 -29.13 8.63 1.97
CA MET A 35 -28.46 7.42 2.44
C MET A 35 -28.31 6.37 1.32
N ASP A 36 -29.32 6.13 0.49
CA ASP A 36 -29.21 5.20 -0.65
C ASP A 36 -28.17 5.67 -1.66
N ALA A 37 -28.20 6.94 -2.07
CA ALA A 37 -27.21 7.51 -2.98
C ALA A 37 -25.78 7.37 -2.43
N SER A 38 -25.58 7.68 -1.15
CA SER A 38 -24.27 7.56 -0.49
C SER A 38 -23.84 6.10 -0.34
N ALA A 39 -24.75 5.19 -0.04
CA ALA A 39 -24.48 3.76 0.03
C ALA A 39 -24.06 3.18 -1.33
N ASN A 40 -24.71 3.57 -2.42
CA ASN A 40 -24.33 3.18 -3.78
C ASN A 40 -22.91 3.69 -4.11
N ARG A 41 -22.64 4.98 -3.93
CA ARG A 41 -21.32 5.58 -4.18
C ARG A 41 -20.21 4.91 -3.37
N ALA A 42 -20.45 4.61 -2.10
CA ALA A 42 -19.49 3.91 -1.26
C ALA A 42 -19.22 2.48 -1.77
N ARG A 43 -20.26 1.73 -2.14
CA ARG A 43 -20.10 0.37 -2.67
C ARG A 43 -19.35 0.34 -4.01
N GLU A 44 -19.72 1.23 -4.92
CA GLU A 44 -19.10 1.34 -6.24
C GLU A 44 -17.63 1.78 -6.13
N GLY A 45 -17.35 2.82 -5.34
CA GLY A 45 -15.98 3.28 -5.12
C GLY A 45 -15.11 2.20 -4.47
N LEU A 46 -15.60 1.49 -3.45
CA LEU A 46 -14.88 0.36 -2.86
C LEU A 46 -14.66 -0.79 -3.85
N ARG A 47 -15.58 -0.99 -4.81
CA ARG A 47 -15.39 -1.99 -5.86
C ARG A 47 -14.21 -1.64 -6.75
N VAL A 48 -14.13 -0.39 -7.20
CA VAL A 48 -13.01 0.08 -8.03
C VAL A 48 -11.68 -0.04 -7.28
N VAL A 49 -11.64 0.36 -6.00
CA VAL A 49 -10.43 0.26 -5.17
C VAL A 49 -9.98 -1.20 -4.99
N GLU A 50 -10.92 -2.12 -4.71
CA GLU A 50 -10.63 -3.57 -4.65
C GLU A 50 -10.11 -4.10 -5.98
N ASP A 51 -10.73 -3.73 -7.09
CA ASP A 51 -10.32 -4.21 -8.42
C ASP A 51 -8.90 -3.72 -8.77
N ILE A 52 -8.50 -2.52 -8.35
CA ILE A 52 -7.10 -2.04 -8.48
C ILE A 52 -6.17 -2.88 -7.60
N ALA A 53 -6.50 -3.10 -6.32
CA ALA A 53 -5.68 -3.93 -5.44
C ALA A 53 -5.53 -5.37 -5.97
N ARG A 54 -6.61 -5.90 -6.56
CA ARG A 54 -6.67 -7.29 -7.03
C ARG A 54 -6.03 -7.52 -8.38
N PHE A 55 -6.28 -6.66 -9.36
CA PHE A 55 -5.92 -6.91 -10.76
C PHE A 55 -4.76 -6.04 -11.26
N VAL A 56 -4.38 -4.99 -10.52
CA VAL A 56 -3.23 -4.14 -10.85
C VAL A 56 -2.08 -4.40 -9.89
N LEU A 57 -2.37 -4.52 -8.59
CA LEU A 57 -1.35 -4.82 -7.60
C LEU A 57 -1.16 -6.32 -7.37
N ASP A 58 -2.12 -7.17 -7.73
CA ASP A 58 -2.13 -8.60 -7.37
C ASP A 58 -1.91 -8.83 -5.86
N ASP A 59 -2.35 -7.89 -5.01
CA ASP A 59 -2.11 -7.91 -3.56
C ASP A 59 -3.27 -8.59 -2.84
N SER A 60 -3.08 -9.86 -2.47
CA SER A 60 -4.12 -10.67 -1.82
C SER A 60 -4.49 -10.12 -0.43
N HIS A 61 -3.53 -9.59 0.32
CA HIS A 61 -3.78 -9.06 1.66
C HIS A 61 -4.70 -7.83 1.63
N LEU A 62 -4.34 -6.81 0.85
CA LEU A 62 -5.14 -5.58 0.71
C LEU A 62 -6.48 -5.88 0.04
N THR A 63 -6.52 -6.79 -0.94
CA THR A 63 -7.78 -7.26 -1.54
C THR A 63 -8.70 -7.89 -0.49
N GLY A 64 -8.16 -8.72 0.41
CA GLY A 64 -8.91 -9.34 1.50
C GLY A 64 -9.50 -8.31 2.46
N LEU A 65 -8.72 -7.30 2.85
CA LEU A 65 -9.19 -6.22 3.72
C LEU A 65 -10.27 -5.36 3.06
N LEU A 66 -10.12 -5.02 1.78
CA LEU A 66 -11.12 -4.27 1.02
C LEU A 66 -12.43 -5.06 0.86
N LYS A 67 -12.33 -6.36 0.61
CA LYS A 67 -13.48 -7.26 0.56
C LYS A 67 -14.21 -7.32 1.92
N GLN A 68 -13.46 -7.39 3.02
CA GLN A 68 -14.04 -7.35 4.36
C GLN A 68 -14.74 -6.03 4.64
N LEU A 69 -14.08 -4.90 4.34
CA LEU A 69 -14.67 -3.56 4.49
C LEU A 69 -15.99 -3.41 3.71
N ARG A 70 -16.06 -3.97 2.51
CA ARG A 70 -17.31 -4.01 1.73
C ARG A 70 -18.39 -4.87 2.37
N HIS A 71 -18.03 -6.03 2.92
CA HIS A 71 -18.96 -6.89 3.63
C HIS A 71 -19.51 -6.22 4.89
N ASP A 72 -18.65 -5.54 5.64
CA ASP A 72 -19.00 -4.79 6.84
C ASP A 72 -19.91 -3.61 6.49
N LEU A 73 -19.62 -2.88 5.41
CA LEU A 73 -20.50 -1.83 4.89
C LEU A 73 -21.88 -2.38 4.54
N ALA A 74 -21.95 -3.49 3.80
CA ALA A 74 -23.23 -4.12 3.45
C ALA A 74 -24.02 -4.55 4.70
N THR A 75 -23.33 -5.08 5.71
CA THR A 75 -23.94 -5.49 6.98
C THR A 75 -24.44 -4.30 7.78
N ALA A 76 -23.68 -3.20 7.85
CA ALA A 76 -24.08 -1.96 8.52
C ALA A 76 -25.30 -1.29 7.87
N LEU A 77 -25.49 -1.47 6.56
CA LEU A 77 -26.64 -0.93 5.84
C LEU A 77 -27.92 -1.76 6.05
N LYS A 78 -27.85 -3.06 6.30
CA LYS A 78 -29.04 -3.94 6.42
C LYS A 78 -30.10 -3.47 7.43
N PRO A 79 -29.77 -3.02 8.65
CA PRO A 79 -30.80 -2.55 9.60
C PRO A 79 -31.49 -1.25 9.13
N LEU A 80 -30.81 -0.48 8.29
CA LEU A 80 -31.31 0.76 7.70
C LEU A 80 -32.16 0.44 6.46
N ASP A 81 -31.75 -0.59 5.72
CA ASP A 81 -32.40 -1.07 4.51
C ASP A 81 -33.47 -2.12 4.81
N GLY A 82 -34.72 -1.67 4.92
CA GLY A 82 -35.91 -2.50 4.97
C GLY A 82 -36.74 -2.40 3.69
N GLY A 83 -36.09 -2.24 2.52
CA GLY A 83 -36.74 -1.87 1.25
C GLY A 83 -36.99 -0.36 1.11
N ARG A 84 -36.67 0.41 2.15
CA ARG A 84 -36.85 1.88 2.22
C ARG A 84 -35.94 2.63 1.27
N PHE A 85 -34.72 2.14 1.03
CA PHE A 85 -33.77 2.77 0.12
C PHE A 85 -34.28 2.78 -1.31
N VAL A 86 -34.68 1.62 -1.82
CA VAL A 86 -35.24 1.50 -3.18
C VAL A 86 -36.53 2.29 -3.32
N ALA A 87 -37.43 2.20 -2.32
CA ALA A 87 -38.70 2.93 -2.34
C ALA A 87 -38.51 4.46 -2.33
N ALA A 88 -37.42 4.96 -1.76
CA ALA A 88 -37.14 6.38 -1.69
C ALA A 88 -36.51 6.94 -2.98
N ARG A 89 -35.98 6.10 -3.89
CA ARG A 89 -35.31 6.56 -5.12
C ARG A 89 -36.24 7.38 -6.00
N ASP A 90 -35.73 8.51 -6.47
CA ASP A 90 -36.39 9.38 -7.44
C ASP A 90 -35.31 10.02 -8.31
N THR A 91 -35.00 9.34 -9.41
CA THR A 91 -34.00 9.75 -10.39
C THR A 91 -34.55 10.75 -11.41
N THR A 92 -35.87 10.73 -11.64
CA THR A 92 -36.50 11.63 -12.61
C THR A 92 -36.51 13.07 -12.15
N SER A 93 -36.57 13.29 -10.84
CA SER A 93 -36.51 14.63 -10.23
C SER A 93 -35.16 14.92 -9.58
N ASP A 94 -34.16 14.06 -9.77
CA ASP A 94 -32.80 14.28 -9.24
C ASP A 94 -32.08 15.35 -10.07
N VAL A 95 -31.99 16.55 -9.49
CA VAL A 95 -31.31 17.70 -10.09
C VAL A 95 -29.83 17.43 -10.39
N GLY A 96 -29.19 16.49 -9.68
CA GLY A 96 -27.80 16.12 -9.88
C GLY A 96 -27.52 15.38 -11.19
N THR A 97 -28.53 14.81 -11.85
CA THR A 97 -28.37 14.08 -13.12
C THR A 97 -27.94 14.98 -14.29
N THR A 98 -28.15 16.28 -14.18
CA THR A 98 -27.85 17.27 -15.22
C THR A 98 -26.65 18.16 -14.89
N VAL A 99 -26.16 18.10 -13.65
CA VAL A 99 -25.03 18.89 -13.18
C VAL A 99 -23.75 18.10 -13.44
N THR A 100 -22.99 18.52 -14.45
CA THR A 100 -21.69 17.93 -14.80
C THR A 100 -20.63 19.02 -14.83
N THR A 101 -19.38 18.64 -14.57
CA THR A 101 -18.23 19.54 -14.72
C THR A 101 -17.24 18.97 -15.73
N GLU A 102 -16.54 19.82 -16.48
CA GLU A 102 -15.58 19.36 -17.51
C GLU A 102 -14.47 18.47 -16.94
N GLN A 103 -14.10 18.66 -15.67
CA GLN A 103 -13.09 17.86 -14.96
C GLN A 103 -13.57 16.45 -14.56
N GLU A 104 -14.85 16.15 -14.73
CA GLU A 104 -15.43 14.86 -14.36
C GLU A 104 -15.06 13.75 -15.35
N HIS A 105 -14.78 14.10 -16.60
CA HIS A 105 -14.56 13.14 -17.70
C HIS A 105 -13.11 12.77 -17.97
N GLN A 106 -12.14 13.39 -17.26
CA GLN A 106 -10.72 13.16 -17.50
C GLN A 106 -9.99 12.71 -16.23
N ARG A 107 -9.20 11.65 -16.37
CA ARG A 107 -8.24 11.15 -15.37
C ARG A 107 -6.94 10.81 -16.09
N GLY A 108 -5.80 11.22 -15.54
CA GLY A 108 -4.49 11.07 -16.19
C GLY A 108 -3.82 9.72 -15.95
N SER A 109 -4.18 9.03 -14.87
CA SER A 109 -3.52 7.79 -14.45
C SER A 109 -4.43 6.89 -13.58
N LEU A 110 -4.02 5.62 -13.40
CA LEU A 110 -4.65 4.71 -12.44
C LEU A 110 -4.58 5.23 -10.99
N ARG A 111 -3.52 5.98 -10.65
CA ARG A 111 -3.39 6.64 -9.35
C ARG A 111 -4.51 7.68 -9.15
N ASP A 112 -4.79 8.49 -10.17
CA ASP A 112 -5.87 9.50 -10.09
C ASP A 112 -7.24 8.84 -9.94
N VAL A 113 -7.45 7.69 -10.59
CA VAL A 113 -8.67 6.89 -10.43
C VAL A 113 -8.79 6.35 -9.00
N LEU A 114 -7.69 5.80 -8.45
CA LEU A 114 -7.65 5.30 -7.08
C LEU A 114 -7.98 6.40 -6.06
N GLU A 115 -7.27 7.53 -6.14
CA GLU A 115 -7.43 8.68 -5.23
C GLU A 115 -8.86 9.25 -5.29
N ALA A 116 -9.40 9.42 -6.50
CA ALA A 116 -10.76 9.93 -6.67
C ALA A 116 -11.82 8.99 -6.07
N ASN A 117 -11.66 7.67 -6.24
CA ASN A 117 -12.60 6.71 -5.67
C ASN A 117 -12.46 6.61 -4.14
N LEU A 118 -11.23 6.60 -3.61
CA LEU A 118 -11.00 6.65 -2.17
C LEU A 118 -11.62 7.89 -1.54
N GLY A 119 -11.45 9.07 -2.14
CA GLY A 119 -12.07 10.32 -1.68
C GLY A 119 -13.61 10.24 -1.67
N ARG A 120 -14.21 9.79 -2.77
CA ARG A 120 -15.68 9.62 -2.88
C ARG A 120 -16.23 8.64 -1.84
N VAL A 121 -15.53 7.54 -1.57
CA VAL A 121 -15.96 6.58 -0.53
C VAL A 121 -15.86 7.24 0.86
N GLN A 122 -14.79 7.99 1.16
CA GLN A 122 -14.66 8.70 2.44
C GLN A 122 -15.80 9.70 2.66
N GLU A 123 -16.13 10.50 1.65
CA GLU A 123 -17.25 11.46 1.68
C GLU A 123 -18.60 10.75 1.85
N SER A 124 -18.79 9.64 1.15
CA SER A 124 -20.01 8.83 1.23
C SER A 124 -20.18 8.19 2.61
N LEU A 125 -19.11 7.61 3.17
CA LEU A 125 -19.11 7.06 4.52
C LEU A 125 -19.39 8.15 5.57
N ARG A 126 -18.84 9.36 5.38
CA ARG A 126 -19.12 10.50 6.26
C ARG A 126 -20.60 10.89 6.22
N THR A 127 -21.20 10.92 5.03
CA THR A 127 -22.63 11.23 4.86
C THR A 127 -23.51 10.17 5.54
N LEU A 128 -23.18 8.88 5.34
CA LEU A 128 -23.87 7.77 6.01
C LEU A 128 -23.74 7.82 7.52
N GLU A 129 -22.55 8.13 8.05
CA GLU A 129 -22.28 8.30 9.47
C GLU A 129 -23.20 9.35 10.10
N GLU A 130 -23.28 10.54 9.50
CA GLU A 130 -24.10 11.63 10.04
C GLU A 130 -25.61 11.36 9.94
N LEU A 131 -26.08 10.85 8.80
CA LEU A 131 -27.51 10.57 8.62
C LEU A 131 -27.99 9.37 9.45
N ALA A 132 -27.14 8.39 9.71
CA ALA A 132 -27.47 7.27 10.58
C ALA A 132 -27.76 7.71 12.02
N LYS A 133 -27.20 8.84 12.48
CA LYS A 133 -27.48 9.39 13.83
C LYS A 133 -28.94 9.79 13.98
N LEU A 134 -29.61 10.24 12.90
CA LEU A 134 -31.04 10.58 12.87
C LEU A 134 -31.95 9.36 13.09
N LYS A 135 -31.43 8.14 12.88
CA LYS A 135 -32.20 6.89 13.02
C LYS A 135 -31.98 6.19 14.36
N THR A 136 -31.28 6.83 15.30
CA THR A 136 -31.06 6.28 16.64
C THR A 136 -32.35 6.33 17.45
N THR A 137 -33.00 5.18 17.65
CA THR A 137 -34.26 5.06 18.40
C THR A 137 -34.00 4.51 19.80
N GLY A 138 -33.74 5.41 20.75
CA GLY A 138 -33.68 5.11 22.18
C GLY A 138 -32.30 4.81 22.76
N PRO A 139 -32.16 4.80 24.11
CA PRO A 139 -30.88 4.63 24.80
C PRO A 139 -30.20 3.26 24.56
N ASP A 140 -31.00 2.24 24.22
CA ASP A 140 -30.57 0.83 24.16
C ASP A 140 -30.37 0.30 22.74
N THR A 141 -30.63 1.10 21.69
CA THR A 141 -30.39 0.69 20.29
C THR A 141 -29.06 1.28 19.80
N PRO A 142 -28.02 0.46 19.53
CA PRO A 142 -26.77 0.96 18.99
C PRO A 142 -27.00 1.66 17.65
N SER A 143 -26.53 2.91 17.55
CA SER A 143 -26.61 3.64 16.28
C SER A 143 -25.70 2.98 15.23
N PRO A 144 -26.20 2.73 14.01
CA PRO A 144 -25.38 2.25 12.90
C PRO A 144 -24.23 3.21 12.53
N ALA A 145 -24.29 4.47 13.00
CA ALA A 145 -23.26 5.49 12.80
C ALA A 145 -21.86 5.01 13.19
N SER A 146 -21.74 4.25 14.28
CA SER A 146 -20.45 3.73 14.76
C SER A 146 -19.77 2.77 13.77
N HIS A 147 -20.55 2.05 12.95
CA HIS A 147 -20.02 1.18 11.91
C HIS A 147 -19.46 1.99 10.73
N PHE A 148 -20.13 3.06 10.32
CA PHE A 148 -19.64 3.94 9.25
C PHE A 148 -18.39 4.72 9.69
N GLU A 149 -18.35 5.14 10.95
CA GLU A 149 -17.15 5.75 11.54
C GLU A 149 -15.95 4.80 11.48
N ARG A 150 -16.14 3.54 11.93
CA ARG A 150 -15.08 2.52 11.87
C ARG A 150 -14.63 2.27 10.44
N ALA A 151 -15.57 2.05 9.51
CA ALA A 151 -15.29 1.84 8.10
C ALA A 151 -14.47 2.99 7.49
N ARG A 152 -14.72 4.24 7.93
CA ARG A 152 -13.97 5.42 7.50
C ARG A 152 -12.52 5.39 7.99
N TYR A 153 -12.28 5.02 9.24
CA TYR A 153 -10.90 4.90 9.77
C TYR A 153 -10.13 3.72 9.14
N ASP A 154 -10.81 2.59 8.93
CA ASP A 154 -10.23 1.44 8.21
C ASP A 154 -9.83 1.86 6.79
N LEU A 155 -10.70 2.61 6.11
CA LEU A 155 -10.41 3.14 4.78
C LEU A 155 -9.23 4.11 4.76
N TYR A 156 -9.02 4.93 5.79
CA TYR A 156 -7.83 5.80 5.87
C TYR A 156 -6.54 4.99 5.98
N THR A 157 -6.57 3.90 6.75
CA THR A 157 -5.44 2.98 6.88
C THR A 157 -5.15 2.31 5.53
N LEU A 158 -6.19 1.80 4.87
CA LEU A 158 -6.06 1.17 3.55
C LEU A 158 -5.62 2.14 2.46
N HIS A 159 -6.13 3.38 2.48
CA HIS A 159 -5.70 4.43 1.58
C HIS A 159 -4.20 4.68 1.73
N LYS A 160 -3.72 4.89 2.95
CA LYS A 160 -2.29 5.07 3.23
C LYS A 160 -1.47 3.89 2.72
N ALA A 161 -1.89 2.65 2.99
CA ALA A 161 -1.20 1.45 2.54
C ALA A 161 -1.12 1.37 1.01
N LEU A 162 -2.24 1.56 0.29
CA LEU A 162 -2.28 1.53 -1.17
C LEU A 162 -1.40 2.61 -1.81
N ALA A 163 -1.50 3.84 -1.33
CA ALA A 163 -0.72 4.96 -1.84
C ALA A 163 0.78 4.77 -1.59
N THR A 164 1.15 4.28 -0.39
CA THR A 164 2.54 3.97 -0.03
C THR A 164 3.08 2.85 -0.90
N THR A 165 2.33 1.76 -1.09
CA THR A 165 2.73 0.65 -1.96
C THR A 165 3.00 1.10 -3.39
N LEU A 166 2.11 1.90 -3.98
CA LEU A 166 2.29 2.40 -5.35
C LEU A 166 3.54 3.28 -5.48
N GLU A 167 3.74 4.20 -4.54
CA GLU A 167 4.90 5.10 -4.56
C GLU A 167 6.21 4.33 -4.32
N ALA A 168 6.21 3.40 -3.37
CA ALA A 168 7.37 2.56 -3.08
C ALA A 168 7.76 1.69 -4.27
N LYS A 169 6.79 1.06 -4.95
CA LYS A 169 7.04 0.29 -6.19
C LYS A 169 7.71 1.15 -7.24
N ARG A 170 7.24 2.39 -7.44
CA ARG A 170 7.84 3.34 -8.39
C ARG A 170 9.27 3.70 -8.03
N ARG A 171 9.55 3.92 -6.74
CA ARG A 171 10.87 4.34 -6.25
C ARG A 171 11.89 3.20 -6.15
N LEU A 172 11.42 1.96 -5.98
CA LEU A 172 12.24 0.75 -5.87
C LEU A 172 12.15 -0.12 -7.13
N ASP A 173 11.68 0.47 -8.22
CA ASP A 173 11.69 -0.17 -9.54
C ASP A 173 13.13 -0.34 -10.03
N GLY A 174 13.45 -1.49 -10.62
CA GLY A 174 14.80 -1.84 -11.07
C GLY A 174 15.86 -2.04 -9.96
N HIS A 175 15.54 -1.77 -8.69
CA HIS A 175 16.47 -1.97 -7.57
C HIS A 175 16.32 -3.39 -6.99
N HIS A 176 16.94 -4.38 -7.65
CA HIS A 176 16.79 -5.80 -7.29
C HIS A 176 17.78 -6.30 -6.23
N LEU A 177 18.99 -5.74 -6.21
CA LEU A 177 20.05 -6.14 -5.29
C LEU A 177 20.31 -5.06 -4.24
N TYR A 178 20.33 -5.48 -2.97
CA TYR A 178 20.50 -4.62 -1.80
C TYR A 178 21.73 -5.06 -1.00
N LEU A 179 22.69 -4.16 -0.80
CA LEU A 179 23.90 -4.44 -0.02
C LEU A 179 23.77 -3.95 1.42
N LEU A 180 24.07 -4.80 2.39
CA LEU A 180 24.34 -4.41 3.78
C LEU A 180 25.86 -4.34 3.99
N ALA A 181 26.38 -3.17 4.31
CA ALA A 181 27.82 -2.95 4.50
C ALA A 181 28.13 -2.22 5.81
N GLY A 182 29.11 -2.71 6.55
CA GLY A 182 29.75 -2.07 7.69
C GLY A 182 31.27 -2.07 7.53
N GLU A 183 31.96 -1.26 8.30
CA GLU A 183 33.42 -1.14 8.22
C GLU A 183 34.10 -2.45 8.65
N SER A 184 33.56 -3.06 9.70
CA SER A 184 34.01 -4.36 10.22
C SER A 184 33.60 -5.57 9.36
N SER A 185 32.59 -5.44 8.49
CA SER A 185 32.05 -6.56 7.73
C SER A 185 32.71 -6.77 6.38
N CYS A 186 33.47 -5.80 5.87
CA CYS A 186 34.00 -5.83 4.51
C CYS A 186 35.53 -5.96 4.53
N GLN A 187 36.03 -7.12 4.06
CA GLN A 187 37.42 -7.54 4.23
C GLN A 187 38.42 -6.59 3.53
N GLY A 188 38.08 -6.10 2.35
CA GLY A 188 38.85 -5.10 1.60
C GLY A 188 38.57 -3.63 2.01
N GLY A 189 37.80 -3.42 3.08
CA GLY A 189 37.30 -2.12 3.51
C GLY A 189 35.99 -1.72 2.83
N ILE A 190 35.18 -0.94 3.54
CA ILE A 190 33.84 -0.53 3.09
C ILE A 190 33.86 0.32 1.81
N GLY A 191 34.90 1.12 1.59
CA GLY A 191 35.00 1.98 0.42
C GLY A 191 35.06 1.21 -0.91
N PRO A 192 36.05 0.33 -1.11
CA PRO A 192 36.10 -0.56 -2.26
C PRO A 192 34.85 -1.42 -2.40
N ALA A 193 34.34 -1.99 -1.30
CA ALA A 193 33.14 -2.82 -1.34
C ALA A 193 31.91 -2.05 -1.86
N VAL A 194 31.60 -0.88 -1.30
CA VAL A 194 30.45 -0.08 -1.73
C VAL A 194 30.61 0.42 -3.17
N ARG A 195 31.79 0.94 -3.55
CA ARG A 195 32.00 1.43 -4.92
C ARG A 195 31.94 0.32 -5.96
N GLY A 196 32.58 -0.82 -5.69
CA GLY A 196 32.53 -2.00 -6.56
C GLY A 196 31.10 -2.53 -6.68
N ALA A 197 30.39 -2.68 -5.56
CA ALA A 197 29.01 -3.14 -5.57
C ALA A 197 28.07 -2.23 -6.39
N VAL A 198 28.21 -0.90 -6.23
CA VAL A 198 27.46 0.09 -7.02
C VAL A 198 27.81 -0.03 -8.51
N ALA A 199 29.08 -0.16 -8.87
CA ALA A 199 29.52 -0.38 -10.26
C ALA A 199 29.04 -1.73 -10.84
N GLY A 200 28.83 -2.74 -9.98
CA GLY A 200 28.25 -4.03 -10.32
C GLY A 200 26.73 -4.02 -10.45
N GLY A 201 26.06 -2.91 -10.14
CA GLY A 201 24.61 -2.74 -10.31
C GLY A 201 23.77 -2.88 -9.03
N VAL A 202 24.37 -2.83 -7.85
CA VAL A 202 23.59 -2.78 -6.59
C VAL A 202 22.69 -1.54 -6.57
N GLY A 203 21.38 -1.76 -6.40
CA GLY A 203 20.40 -0.69 -6.41
C GLY A 203 20.25 0.06 -5.08
N VAL A 204 20.51 -0.63 -3.96
CA VAL A 204 20.39 -0.05 -2.61
C VAL A 204 21.58 -0.44 -1.77
N VAL A 205 22.17 0.53 -1.07
CA VAL A 205 23.25 0.29 -0.09
C VAL A 205 22.78 0.76 1.28
N GLN A 206 22.82 -0.16 2.24
CA GLN A 206 22.57 0.12 3.65
C GLN A 206 23.88 0.16 4.42
N LEU A 207 24.15 1.30 5.07
CA LEU A 207 25.23 1.38 6.05
C LEU A 207 24.76 0.77 7.36
N ARG A 208 25.35 -0.37 7.72
CA ARG A 208 25.09 -1.14 8.93
C ARG A 208 26.37 -1.29 9.73
N GLU A 209 26.74 -0.20 10.40
CA GLU A 209 27.87 -0.16 11.32
C GLU A 209 27.35 0.05 12.75
N LYS A 210 27.75 -0.85 13.66
CA LYS A 210 27.22 -0.92 15.03
C LYS A 210 28.23 -0.51 16.09
N THR A 211 29.50 -0.39 15.72
CA THR A 211 30.62 -0.22 16.65
C THR A 211 31.18 1.19 16.67
N LEU A 212 30.91 1.99 15.63
CA LEU A 212 31.37 3.38 15.56
C LEU A 212 30.53 4.32 16.42
N GLU A 213 31.22 5.29 17.03
CA GLU A 213 30.62 6.46 17.65
C GLU A 213 29.90 7.33 16.62
N ASP A 214 28.87 8.07 17.06
CA ASP A 214 27.95 8.83 16.20
C ASP A 214 28.65 9.78 15.21
N ALA A 215 29.68 10.49 15.65
CA ALA A 215 30.42 11.43 14.78
C ALA A 215 31.16 10.70 13.66
N ALA A 216 31.84 9.60 13.98
CA ALA A 216 32.56 8.78 13.01
C ALA A 216 31.58 8.07 12.06
N LEU A 217 30.47 7.59 12.60
CA LEU A 217 29.40 6.95 11.84
C LEU A 217 28.76 7.94 10.85
N LEU A 218 28.50 9.18 11.26
CA LEU A 218 27.96 10.22 10.39
C LEU A 218 28.95 10.59 9.26
N ASP A 219 30.24 10.68 9.57
CA ASP A 219 31.26 10.94 8.56
C ASP A 219 31.39 9.78 7.55
N LEU A 220 31.27 8.54 8.03
CA LEU A 220 31.19 7.38 7.15
C LEU A 220 29.91 7.41 6.29
N ALA A 221 28.76 7.71 6.87
CA ALA A 221 27.48 7.82 6.18
C ALA A 221 27.55 8.86 5.04
N ARG A 222 28.19 10.01 5.27
CA ARG A 222 28.41 11.03 4.22
C ARG A 222 29.30 10.51 3.08
N ARG A 223 30.30 9.68 3.38
CA ARG A 223 31.13 9.03 2.34
C ARG A 223 30.30 8.05 1.51
N VAL A 224 29.52 7.18 2.18
CA VAL A 224 28.63 6.21 1.51
C VAL A 224 27.58 6.94 0.66
N ARG A 225 27.01 8.05 1.15
CA ARG A 225 26.06 8.87 0.38
C ARG A 225 26.65 9.41 -0.92
N ARG A 226 27.92 9.82 -0.91
CA ARG A 226 28.61 10.27 -2.14
C ARG A 226 28.76 9.11 -3.12
N TRP A 227 29.31 7.98 -2.68
CA TRP A 227 29.55 6.82 -3.56
C TRP A 227 28.26 6.27 -4.18
N THR A 228 27.18 6.22 -3.41
CA THR A 228 25.86 5.77 -3.88
C THR A 228 25.24 6.75 -4.87
N ARG A 229 25.29 8.06 -4.58
CA ARG A 229 24.77 9.09 -5.48
C ARG A 229 25.50 9.11 -6.83
N ASP A 230 26.81 8.96 -6.84
CA ASP A 230 27.62 8.96 -8.06
C ASP A 230 27.27 7.80 -9.01
N GLY A 231 26.81 6.67 -8.46
CA GLY A 231 26.39 5.49 -9.24
C GLY A 231 24.88 5.25 -9.32
N GLY A 232 24.05 6.20 -8.85
CA GLY A 232 22.59 6.10 -8.96
C GLY A 232 21.91 5.12 -7.99
N SER A 233 22.64 4.59 -6.99
CA SER A 233 22.07 3.71 -5.97
C SER A 233 21.44 4.52 -4.83
N LEU A 234 20.43 3.95 -4.19
CA LEU A 234 19.81 4.52 -2.99
C LEU A 234 20.67 4.25 -1.76
N PHE A 235 20.78 5.25 -0.88
CA PHE A 235 21.45 5.13 0.41
C PHE A 235 20.45 4.99 1.56
N VAL A 236 20.59 3.94 2.35
CA VAL A 236 19.79 3.68 3.55
C VAL A 236 20.66 3.66 4.80
N MET A 237 20.21 4.31 5.86
CA MET A 237 20.82 4.20 7.18
C MET A 237 20.17 3.06 7.99
N ASN A 238 20.96 2.20 8.62
CA ASN A 238 20.44 1.19 9.53
C ASN A 238 20.15 1.80 10.92
N ASP A 239 18.98 1.51 11.50
CA ASP A 239 18.49 1.80 12.87
C ASP A 239 18.45 3.29 13.31
N ARG A 240 19.14 4.19 12.60
CA ARG A 240 19.41 5.58 13.01
C ARG A 240 18.74 6.62 12.11
N PRO A 241 17.44 6.91 12.30
CA PRO A 241 16.70 7.88 11.49
C PRO A 241 17.23 9.31 11.64
N ASP A 242 17.78 9.65 12.80
CA ASP A 242 18.47 10.91 13.07
C ASP A 242 19.69 11.09 12.15
N LEU A 243 20.57 10.08 12.10
CA LEU A 243 21.75 10.10 11.23
C LEU A 243 21.37 9.98 9.76
N ALA A 244 20.28 9.30 9.42
CA ALA A 244 19.73 9.26 8.07
C ALA A 244 19.42 10.66 7.54
N VAL A 245 18.79 11.51 8.36
CA VAL A 245 18.49 12.91 7.99
C VAL A 245 19.78 13.72 7.87
N LEU A 246 20.70 13.62 8.83
CA LEU A 246 21.95 14.40 8.85
C LEU A 246 22.92 14.02 7.73
N ALA A 247 22.89 12.76 7.27
CA ALA A 247 23.70 12.26 6.16
C ALA A 247 23.03 12.40 4.79
N ASP A 248 21.81 12.96 4.75
CA ASP A 248 20.98 13.05 3.55
C ASP A 248 20.70 11.69 2.88
N ALA A 249 20.48 10.65 3.69
CA ALA A 249 20.09 9.33 3.21
C ALA A 249 18.72 9.35 2.54
N ASP A 250 18.54 8.48 1.54
CA ASP A 250 17.26 8.28 0.85
C ASP A 250 16.24 7.57 1.73
N GLY A 251 16.72 6.83 2.75
CA GLY A 251 15.87 6.16 3.71
C GLY A 251 16.57 5.66 4.97
N VAL A 252 15.79 4.97 5.80
CA VAL A 252 16.22 4.26 7.01
C VAL A 252 15.61 2.87 7.01
N HIS A 253 16.30 1.90 7.61
CA HIS A 253 15.77 0.56 7.86
C HIS A 253 15.81 0.28 9.35
N VAL A 254 14.72 -0.27 9.90
CA VAL A 254 14.60 -0.60 11.32
C VAL A 254 14.15 -2.06 11.48
N GLY A 255 14.56 -2.68 12.59
CA GLY A 255 14.07 -3.99 12.99
C GLY A 255 12.85 -3.93 13.92
N GLN A 256 12.54 -5.06 14.54
CA GLN A 256 11.37 -5.22 15.41
C GLN A 256 11.59 -4.70 16.84
N GLN A 257 12.85 -4.41 17.22
CA GLN A 257 13.21 -3.94 18.58
C GLN A 257 13.55 -2.44 18.60
N GLU A 258 13.75 -1.86 17.42
CA GLU A 258 14.05 -0.47 17.20
C GLU A 258 12.75 0.38 17.13
N LEU A 259 12.85 1.63 16.68
CA LEU A 259 11.70 2.53 16.58
C LEU A 259 10.66 2.01 15.58
N ASP A 260 9.38 2.13 15.95
CA ASP A 260 8.27 1.83 15.05
C ASP A 260 8.23 2.80 13.84
N VAL A 261 7.54 2.38 12.76
CA VAL A 261 7.41 3.17 11.52
C VAL A 261 6.88 4.58 11.81
N ARG A 262 5.93 4.71 12.72
CA ARG A 262 5.34 5.99 13.09
C ARG A 262 6.36 6.94 13.69
N SER A 263 7.18 6.46 14.62
CA SER A 263 8.23 7.24 15.30
C SER A 263 9.35 7.60 14.33
N VAL A 264 9.74 6.67 13.46
CA VAL A 264 10.69 6.93 12.37
C VAL A 264 10.18 8.04 11.46
N ARG A 265 8.93 7.98 11.01
CA ARG A 265 8.31 9.01 10.14
C ARG A 265 8.31 10.41 10.75
N ARG A 266 8.19 10.52 12.08
CA ARG A 266 8.29 11.82 12.76
C ARG A 266 9.67 12.47 12.64
N ILE A 267 10.71 11.66 12.44
CA ILE A 267 12.10 12.12 12.31
C ILE A 267 12.45 12.35 10.84
N VAL A 268 12.20 11.35 9.98
CA VAL A 268 12.66 11.38 8.58
C VAL A 268 11.72 12.10 7.62
N GLY A 269 10.49 12.37 8.06
CA GLY A 269 9.43 12.98 7.27
C GLY A 269 8.70 11.99 6.34
N PRO A 270 7.76 12.49 5.53
CA PRO A 270 6.92 11.66 4.67
C PRO A 270 7.64 11.12 3.43
N ASN A 271 8.77 11.72 3.03
CA ASN A 271 9.36 11.47 1.72
C ASN A 271 10.52 10.46 1.71
N ARG A 272 11.19 10.22 2.84
CA ARG A 272 12.29 9.24 2.91
C ARG A 272 11.76 7.82 2.95
N LEU A 273 12.51 6.84 2.44
CA LEU A 273 12.12 5.43 2.54
C LEU A 273 12.25 4.94 3.99
N VAL A 274 11.30 4.13 4.44
CA VAL A 274 11.30 3.44 5.72
C VAL A 274 11.14 1.95 5.46
N GLY A 275 12.22 1.21 5.66
CA GLY A 275 12.25 -0.24 5.57
C GLY A 275 12.05 -0.89 6.93
N VAL A 276 11.39 -2.04 6.96
CA VAL A 276 11.17 -2.81 8.20
C VAL A 276 11.59 -4.26 8.01
N SER A 277 12.41 -4.80 8.91
CA SER A 277 12.68 -6.24 8.95
C SER A 277 11.47 -6.99 9.48
N THR A 278 11.08 -8.09 8.84
CA THR A 278 9.95 -8.94 9.21
C THR A 278 10.38 -10.41 9.26
N HIS A 279 9.73 -11.16 10.14
CA HIS A 279 10.06 -12.56 10.46
C HIS A 279 8.82 -13.48 10.40
N SER A 280 7.66 -12.94 10.04
CA SER A 280 6.41 -13.69 9.83
C SER A 280 5.46 -12.93 8.92
N ILE A 281 4.50 -13.64 8.32
CA ILE A 281 3.49 -13.02 7.45
C ILE A 281 2.64 -12.00 8.20
N GLN A 282 2.39 -12.20 9.50
CA GLN A 282 1.67 -11.25 10.33
C GLN A 282 2.45 -9.94 10.50
N GLN A 283 3.77 -10.00 10.69
CA GLN A 283 4.60 -8.80 10.74
C GLN A 283 4.66 -8.09 9.39
N ALA A 284 4.73 -8.83 8.29
CA ALA A 284 4.68 -8.26 6.94
C ALA A 284 3.37 -7.52 6.67
N ARG A 285 2.23 -8.15 6.94
CA ARG A 285 0.90 -7.54 6.84
C ARG A 285 0.79 -6.27 7.70
N GLN A 286 1.24 -6.34 8.95
CA GLN A 286 1.20 -5.18 9.85
C GLN A 286 2.08 -4.03 9.35
N ALA A 287 3.30 -4.33 8.88
CA ALA A 287 4.21 -3.31 8.36
C ALA A 287 3.65 -2.57 7.12
N VAL A 288 2.88 -3.26 6.27
CA VAL A 288 2.14 -2.63 5.16
C VAL A 288 1.14 -1.59 5.70
N LEU A 289 0.34 -1.97 6.70
CA LEU A 289 -0.66 -1.07 7.31
C LEU A 289 -0.02 0.08 8.10
N ASP A 290 1.12 -0.17 8.72
CA ASP A 290 1.90 0.85 9.43
C ASP A 290 2.54 1.87 8.47
N GLY A 291 2.59 1.56 7.16
CA GLY A 291 3.09 2.44 6.10
C GLY A 291 4.61 2.38 5.92
N ALA A 292 5.18 1.18 6.06
CA ALA A 292 6.53 0.90 5.56
C ALA A 292 6.57 1.06 4.04
N ASP A 293 7.71 1.49 3.50
CA ASP A 293 7.92 1.56 2.04
C ASP A 293 8.47 0.24 1.50
N TYR A 294 9.17 -0.53 2.31
CA TYR A 294 9.63 -1.86 1.92
C TYR A 294 9.91 -2.77 3.10
N LEU A 295 10.01 -4.07 2.84
CA LEU A 295 10.25 -5.09 3.86
C LEU A 295 11.60 -5.79 3.66
N GLY A 296 12.25 -6.16 4.76
CA GLY A 296 13.32 -7.18 4.77
C GLY A 296 12.74 -8.50 5.26
N VAL A 297 12.64 -9.50 4.39
CA VAL A 297 11.96 -10.78 4.64
C VAL A 297 12.99 -11.85 4.95
N GLY A 298 13.14 -12.21 6.22
CA GLY A 298 14.15 -13.18 6.63
C GLY A 298 14.29 -13.33 8.14
N PRO A 299 15.37 -13.97 8.64
CA PRO A 299 16.40 -14.63 7.86
C PRO A 299 15.85 -15.82 7.06
N VAL A 300 16.26 -15.96 5.80
CA VAL A 300 15.89 -17.10 4.95
C VAL A 300 16.73 -18.32 5.31
N PHE A 301 18.05 -18.15 5.39
CA PHE A 301 19.00 -19.20 5.76
C PHE A 301 19.72 -18.87 7.07
N PRO A 302 20.30 -19.88 7.75
CA PRO A 302 21.22 -19.65 8.84
C PRO A 302 22.35 -18.73 8.43
N SER A 303 22.67 -17.74 9.28
CA SER A 303 23.79 -16.84 9.04
C SER A 303 24.71 -16.84 10.24
N GLN A 304 26.01 -16.68 10.01
CA GLN A 304 27.01 -16.53 11.07
C GLN A 304 26.95 -15.14 11.75
N THR A 305 26.19 -14.18 11.21
CA THR A 305 26.19 -12.76 11.66
C THR A 305 25.10 -12.42 12.68
N LYS A 306 24.09 -13.29 12.89
CA LYS A 306 23.08 -13.19 13.96
C LYS A 306 22.53 -14.59 14.27
N SER A 307 22.53 -15.01 15.54
CA SER A 307 21.80 -16.20 15.98
C SER A 307 20.32 -15.86 16.13
N PHE A 308 19.45 -16.63 15.50
CA PHE A 308 18.00 -16.53 15.65
C PHE A 308 17.46 -17.82 16.26
N ASP A 309 16.51 -17.71 17.19
CA ASP A 309 15.88 -18.87 17.85
C ASP A 309 14.96 -19.66 16.89
N SER A 310 14.56 -19.05 15.78
CA SER A 310 13.83 -19.68 14.67
C SER A 310 14.17 -19.01 13.34
N TYR A 311 14.18 -19.80 12.27
CA TYR A 311 14.35 -19.30 10.89
C TYR A 311 12.98 -19.20 10.24
N ALA A 312 12.68 -18.05 9.64
CA ALA A 312 11.43 -17.87 8.91
C ALA A 312 11.42 -18.74 7.63
N GLY A 313 12.59 -18.89 6.99
CA GLY A 313 12.81 -19.85 5.91
C GLY A 313 12.12 -19.49 4.60
N LEU A 314 12.25 -20.38 3.62
CA LEU A 314 11.64 -20.22 2.28
C LEU A 314 10.10 -20.23 2.33
N GLU A 315 9.50 -20.90 3.31
CA GLU A 315 8.03 -20.86 3.49
C GLU A 315 7.52 -19.45 3.78
N PHE A 316 8.25 -18.66 4.56
CA PHE A 316 7.89 -17.27 4.78
C PHE A 316 8.04 -16.43 3.50
N VAL A 317 9.09 -16.67 2.71
CA VAL A 317 9.28 -16.02 1.40
C VAL A 317 8.09 -16.31 0.47
N ARG A 318 7.67 -17.58 0.38
CA ARG A 318 6.50 -17.99 -0.42
C ARG A 318 5.22 -17.33 0.06
N ALA A 319 5.00 -17.26 1.37
CA ALA A 319 3.83 -16.59 1.94
C ALA A 319 3.80 -15.10 1.60
N VAL A 320 4.94 -14.40 1.68
CA VAL A 320 5.02 -12.98 1.30
C VAL A 320 4.79 -12.80 -0.20
N ALA A 321 5.41 -13.64 -1.05
CA ALA A 321 5.24 -13.58 -2.49
C ALA A 321 3.78 -13.78 -2.96
N GLN A 322 2.99 -14.55 -2.22
CA GLN A 322 1.58 -14.79 -2.51
C GLN A 322 0.63 -13.68 -2.04
N GLU A 323 1.06 -12.86 -1.07
CA GLU A 323 0.13 -11.98 -0.36
C GLU A 323 0.45 -10.49 -0.42
N ILE A 324 1.73 -10.13 -0.59
CA ILE A 324 2.22 -8.77 -0.37
C ILE A 324 2.90 -8.24 -1.63
N THR A 325 2.41 -7.10 -2.09
CA THR A 325 2.94 -6.42 -3.28
C THR A 325 3.87 -5.24 -2.94
N LEU A 326 3.81 -4.73 -1.69
CA LEU A 326 4.78 -3.75 -1.18
C LEU A 326 6.20 -4.28 -1.43
N PRO A 327 7.15 -3.48 -1.97
CA PRO A 327 8.49 -3.99 -2.27
C PRO A 327 9.13 -4.68 -1.06
N TRP A 328 9.78 -5.82 -1.30
CA TRP A 328 10.43 -6.57 -0.23
C TRP A 328 11.69 -7.24 -0.75
N TYR A 329 12.66 -7.45 0.14
CA TYR A 329 13.94 -8.09 -0.14
C TYR A 329 14.07 -9.33 0.73
N ALA A 330 14.24 -10.50 0.12
CA ALA A 330 14.66 -11.69 0.88
C ALA A 330 16.04 -11.44 1.48
N ILE A 331 16.25 -11.77 2.75
CA ILE A 331 17.49 -11.47 3.46
C ILE A 331 17.91 -12.61 4.38
N GLY A 332 19.22 -12.77 4.59
CA GLY A 332 19.78 -13.66 5.60
C GLY A 332 20.38 -14.93 5.00
N GLY A 333 21.71 -14.99 4.99
CA GLY A 333 22.48 -16.15 4.50
C GLY A 333 22.42 -16.37 2.98
N ILE A 334 22.00 -15.37 2.20
CA ILE A 334 21.88 -15.48 0.74
C ILE A 334 23.24 -15.24 0.06
N SER A 335 23.58 -16.10 -0.89
CA SER A 335 24.76 -16.05 -1.76
C SER A 335 24.38 -16.55 -3.17
N ALA A 336 25.32 -16.55 -4.11
CA ALA A 336 25.10 -17.11 -5.46
C ALA A 336 24.70 -18.60 -5.42
N GLU A 337 25.18 -19.35 -4.41
CA GLU A 337 24.94 -20.80 -4.30
C GLU A 337 23.48 -21.16 -4.00
N ASN A 338 22.76 -20.29 -3.29
CA ASN A 338 21.37 -20.54 -2.86
C ASN A 338 20.37 -19.52 -3.40
N LEU A 339 20.82 -18.63 -4.29
CA LEU A 339 19.97 -17.59 -4.87
C LEU A 339 18.81 -18.19 -5.68
N ALA A 340 19.05 -19.29 -6.39
CA ALA A 340 18.03 -20.00 -7.17
C ALA A 340 16.86 -20.46 -6.29
N GLU A 341 17.12 -21.02 -5.10
CA GLU A 341 16.06 -21.46 -4.16
C GLU A 341 15.19 -20.29 -3.68
N VAL A 342 15.80 -19.13 -3.48
CA VAL A 342 15.13 -17.90 -3.05
C VAL A 342 14.26 -17.33 -4.18
N ALA A 343 14.76 -17.37 -5.41
CA ALA A 343 14.02 -16.98 -6.61
C ALA A 343 12.83 -17.93 -6.88
N GLU A 344 13.03 -19.25 -6.75
CA GLU A 344 11.96 -20.26 -6.84
C GLU A 344 10.87 -20.07 -5.77
N ALA A 345 11.24 -19.55 -4.59
CA ALA A 345 10.27 -19.17 -3.56
C ALA A 345 9.49 -17.88 -3.86
N GLY A 346 9.79 -17.20 -4.97
CA GLY A 346 9.07 -16.02 -5.47
C GLY A 346 9.79 -14.68 -5.23
N ALA A 347 11.03 -14.69 -4.76
CA ALA A 347 11.79 -13.45 -4.56
C ALA A 347 12.33 -12.89 -5.87
N THR A 348 11.99 -11.63 -6.14
CA THR A 348 12.55 -10.86 -7.27
C THR A 348 13.59 -9.84 -6.81
N ARG A 349 13.81 -9.73 -5.49
CA ARG A 349 14.78 -8.83 -4.88
C ARG A 349 15.40 -9.50 -3.66
N VAL A 350 16.70 -9.28 -3.47
CA VAL A 350 17.46 -9.88 -2.37
C VAL A 350 18.39 -8.88 -1.72
N ALA A 351 18.62 -9.08 -0.42
CA ALA A 351 19.57 -8.32 0.35
C ALA A 351 20.70 -9.22 0.85
N VAL A 352 21.94 -8.83 0.54
CA VAL A 352 23.16 -9.58 0.85
C VAL A 352 24.15 -8.71 1.62
N GLY A 353 24.98 -9.34 2.44
CA GLY A 353 26.08 -8.66 3.13
C GLY A 353 27.40 -9.36 2.83
N ALA A 354 27.65 -10.48 3.51
CA ALA A 354 28.90 -11.24 3.40
C ALA A 354 29.25 -11.64 1.96
N ALA A 355 28.27 -12.01 1.13
CA ALA A 355 28.51 -12.43 -0.25
C ALA A 355 29.31 -11.41 -1.07
N ILE A 356 29.08 -10.10 -0.85
CA ILE A 356 29.81 -9.04 -1.55
C ILE A 356 30.96 -8.51 -0.69
N CYS A 357 30.73 -8.31 0.61
CA CYS A 357 31.73 -7.70 1.48
C CYS A 357 32.95 -8.59 1.78
N ALA A 358 32.82 -9.91 1.63
CA ALA A 358 33.93 -10.86 1.74
C ALA A 358 34.54 -11.26 0.38
N ALA A 359 34.03 -10.74 -0.74
CA ALA A 359 34.54 -11.06 -2.06
C ALA A 359 35.87 -10.33 -2.33
N ASP A 360 36.78 -11.00 -3.03
CA ASP A 360 38.02 -10.39 -3.53
C ASP A 360 37.73 -9.31 -4.59
N ASP A 361 36.69 -9.52 -5.42
CA ASP A 361 36.17 -8.56 -6.39
C ASP A 361 34.68 -8.28 -6.15
N PRO A 362 34.34 -7.28 -5.30
CA PRO A 362 32.96 -6.91 -5.02
C PRO A 362 32.16 -6.47 -6.24
N GLU A 363 32.81 -5.95 -7.29
CA GLU A 363 32.14 -5.51 -8.51
C GLU A 363 31.69 -6.70 -9.36
N ALA A 364 32.60 -7.66 -9.59
CA ALA A 364 32.27 -8.88 -10.32
C ALA A 364 31.17 -9.67 -9.61
N THR A 365 31.28 -9.87 -8.29
CA THR A 365 30.28 -10.61 -7.52
C THR A 365 28.92 -9.91 -7.52
N ALA A 366 28.88 -8.59 -7.36
CA ALA A 366 27.61 -7.84 -7.45
C ALA A 366 26.96 -7.97 -8.84
N ARG A 367 27.77 -7.91 -9.90
CA ARG A 367 27.31 -8.05 -11.29
C ARG A 367 26.73 -9.44 -11.56
N GLU A 368 27.40 -10.48 -11.09
CA GLU A 368 26.92 -11.87 -11.22
C GLU A 368 25.57 -12.05 -10.52
N LEU A 369 25.43 -11.61 -9.27
CA LEU A 369 24.16 -11.67 -8.54
C LEU A 369 23.04 -10.88 -9.22
N CYS A 370 23.33 -9.67 -9.72
CA CYS A 370 22.35 -8.88 -10.48
C CYS A 370 21.90 -9.59 -11.76
N GLN A 371 22.82 -10.21 -12.49
CA GLN A 371 22.49 -10.97 -13.70
C GLN A 371 21.63 -12.19 -13.38
N GLU A 372 21.94 -12.93 -12.31
CA GLU A 372 21.13 -14.08 -11.91
C GLU A 372 19.72 -13.70 -11.48
N LEU A 373 19.54 -12.58 -10.77
CA LEU A 373 18.22 -12.06 -10.36
C LEU A 373 17.35 -11.57 -11.51
N THR A 374 17.97 -11.18 -12.63
CA THR A 374 17.29 -10.57 -13.78
C THR A 374 17.16 -11.51 -14.97
N ARG A 375 17.67 -12.75 -14.88
CA ARG A 375 17.40 -13.78 -15.88
C ARG A 375 15.93 -14.19 -15.81
N ASP A 376 15.26 -14.21 -16.95
CA ASP A 376 13.94 -14.83 -17.06
C ASP A 376 14.03 -16.31 -16.66
N PRO A 377 13.12 -16.82 -15.83
CA PRO A 377 13.07 -18.25 -15.51
C PRO A 377 12.86 -19.05 -16.81
N ALA A 378 13.77 -19.98 -17.08
CA ALA A 378 13.85 -20.78 -18.30
C ALA A 378 12.69 -21.79 -18.45
#